data_AF-A0AAV0WYK0-F1
#
_entry.id   AF-A0AAV0WYK0-F1
#
_cell.length_a   1.000
_cell.length_b   1.000
_cell.length_c   1.000
_cell.angle_alpha   90.00
_cell.angle_beta   90.00
_cell.angle_gamma   90.00
#
_symmetry.space_group_name_H-M   'P 1'
#
loop_
_entity.id
_entity.type
_entity.pdbx_description
1 polymer ?
#
loop_
_entity_poly.entity_id
_entity_poly.type
_entity_poly.pdbx_seq_one_letter_code
_entity_poly.pdbx_strand_id
1 'polypeptide(L)'
;MDQRHPMYGYLRPQRRLKSRRSFIANSTTIQDSPEQHRIRKWREELKCEKPVPPSDNLPCGGNQPWIIWKTLNRLRTRIAKTKANMMKWGHGNTRKNQTYYANVAKYNEMTTYECTLAPPRCTTDDLDLANEKAIAMATHWLKQNI
;
A
#
# COMPACT_ATOMS: atom_id res chain seq x y z
N MET A 1 20.87 31.03 15.92
CA MET A 1 20.89 29.57 15.68
C MET A 1 21.68 29.33 14.41
N ASP A 2 22.75 28.53 14.48
CA ASP A 2 23.67 28.26 13.37
C ASP A 2 23.01 27.41 12.27
N GLN A 3 23.11 27.88 11.02
CA GLN A 3 22.61 27.17 9.82
C GLN A 3 23.30 25.83 9.56
N ARG A 4 24.51 25.64 10.08
CA ARG A 4 25.28 24.40 9.95
C ARG A 4 24.89 23.35 10.98
N HIS A 5 24.01 23.70 11.91
CA HIS A 5 23.56 22.77 12.93
C HIS A 5 22.69 21.68 12.28
N PRO A 6 22.92 20.38 12.54
CA PRO A 6 22.16 19.28 11.92
C PRO A 6 20.63 19.34 12.15
N MET A 7 20.23 20.04 13.22
CA MET A 7 18.82 20.27 13.57
C MET A 7 18.30 21.65 13.14
N TYR A 8 19.06 22.40 12.33
CA TYR A 8 18.61 23.66 11.77
C TYR A 8 17.42 23.41 10.83
N GLY A 9 16.28 24.04 11.11
CA GLY A 9 15.03 23.78 10.40
C GLY A 9 14.25 22.54 10.88
N TYR A 10 14.74 21.81 11.90
CA TYR A 10 14.01 20.66 12.42
C TYR A 10 12.79 21.10 13.25
N LEU A 11 11.60 20.91 12.70
CA LEU A 11 10.34 21.08 13.44
C LEU A 11 10.17 19.89 14.38
N ARG A 12 10.13 20.15 15.69
CA ARG A 12 9.91 19.08 16.68
C ARG A 12 8.56 18.41 16.41
N PRO A 13 8.46 17.07 16.56
CA PRO A 13 7.17 16.40 16.55
C PRO A 13 6.22 17.03 17.56
N GLN A 14 4.94 17.13 17.19
CA GLN A 14 3.87 17.54 18.11
C GLN A 14 3.96 16.69 19.37
N ARG A 15 4.27 17.32 20.51
CA ARG A 15 4.42 16.62 21.80
C ARG A 15 3.08 16.02 22.19
N ARG A 16 3.09 14.74 22.59
CA ARG A 16 1.94 14.10 23.25
C ARG A 16 1.48 14.98 24.41
N LEU A 17 0.18 15.27 24.47
CA LEU A 17 -0.41 15.99 25.61
C LEU A 17 -0.06 15.21 26.89
N LYS A 18 0.68 15.86 27.80
CA LYS A 18 0.93 15.31 29.14
C LYS A 18 -0.38 15.39 29.92
N SER A 19 -0.67 14.40 30.78
CA SER A 19 -1.94 14.27 31.52
C SER A 19 -2.39 15.53 32.29
N ARG A 20 -1.45 16.42 32.61
CA ARG A 20 -1.67 17.66 33.37
C ARG A 20 -2.06 18.87 32.51
N ARG A 21 -2.17 18.74 31.18
CA ARG A 21 -2.71 19.79 30.32
C ARG A 21 -4.17 19.48 30.03
N SER A 22 -5.08 20.38 30.42
CA SER A 22 -6.49 20.23 30.10
C SER A 22 -6.65 20.18 28.59
N PHE A 23 -7.26 19.10 28.10
CA PHE A 23 -7.53 18.88 26.69
C PHE A 23 -8.33 20.05 26.09
N ILE A 24 -9.33 20.52 26.85
CA ILE A 24 -10.22 21.62 26.46
C ILE A 24 -9.45 22.94 26.24
N ALA A 25 -8.44 23.26 27.07
CA ALA A 25 -7.68 24.50 26.91
C ALA A 25 -6.76 24.51 25.69
N ASN A 26 -6.51 23.35 25.07
CA ASN A 26 -5.66 23.20 23.89
C ASN A 26 -6.42 22.71 22.66
N SER A 27 -7.74 22.53 22.75
CA SER A 27 -8.58 22.14 21.63
C SER A 27 -9.10 23.36 20.90
N THR A 28 -9.05 23.35 19.57
CA THR A 28 -9.71 24.33 18.72
C THR A 28 -11.17 23.92 18.50
N THR A 29 -12.08 24.89 18.58
CA THR A 29 -13.49 24.64 18.25
C THR A 29 -13.60 24.45 16.74
N ILE A 30 -14.21 23.33 16.34
CA ILE A 30 -14.45 23.01 14.94
C ILE A 30 -15.80 23.64 14.56
N GLN A 31 -15.82 24.38 13.45
CA GLN A 31 -17.04 25.01 12.92
C GLN A 31 -17.86 24.07 12.02
N ASP A 32 -17.19 23.10 11.40
CA ASP A 32 -17.80 22.12 10.49
C ASP A 32 -18.21 20.83 11.21
N SER A 33 -18.89 19.92 10.52
CA SER A 33 -19.18 18.61 11.11
C SER A 33 -17.88 17.86 11.44
N PRO A 34 -17.85 17.02 12.50
CA PRO A 34 -16.66 16.25 12.86
C PRO A 34 -16.10 15.40 11.72
N GLU A 35 -16.97 14.89 10.84
CA GLU A 35 -16.58 14.10 9.68
C GLU A 35 -15.86 14.95 8.62
N GLN A 36 -16.43 16.10 8.26
CA GLN A 36 -15.85 17.01 7.27
C GLN A 36 -14.48 17.51 7.75
N HIS A 37 -14.38 17.86 9.04
CA HIS A 37 -13.12 18.30 9.63
C HIS A 37 -12.05 17.21 9.59
N ARG A 38 -12.43 15.95 9.88
CA ARG A 38 -11.52 14.80 9.82
C ARG A 38 -10.98 14.57 8.40
N ILE A 39 -11.86 14.62 7.40
CA ILE A 39 -11.48 14.45 5.98
C ILE A 39 -10.56 15.59 5.55
N ARG A 40 -10.88 16.85 5.91
CA ARG A 40 -10.04 18.02 5.58
C ARG A 40 -8.64 17.88 6.18
N LYS A 41 -8.55 17.59 7.48
CA LYS A 41 -7.27 17.44 8.17
C LYS A 41 -6.44 16.30 7.57
N TRP A 42 -7.09 15.18 7.26
CA TRP A 42 -6.44 14.05 6.59
C TRP A 42 -5.87 14.43 5.21
N ARG A 43 -6.60 15.22 4.41
CA ARG A 43 -6.12 15.73 3.11
C ARG A 43 -4.93 16.68 3.27
N GLU A 44 -4.98 17.60 4.24
CA GLU A 44 -3.90 18.55 4.52
C GLU A 44 -2.61 17.85 4.96
N GLU A 45 -2.70 16.82 5.81
CA GLU A 45 -1.55 16.06 6.31
C GLU A 45 -0.88 15.21 5.22
N LEU A 46 -1.67 14.64 4.31
CA LEU A 46 -1.16 13.73 3.27
C LEU A 46 -0.30 14.41 2.22
N LYS A 47 -0.40 15.75 2.04
CA LYS A 47 0.24 16.50 0.93
C LYS A 47 0.13 15.78 -0.42
N CYS A 48 -0.96 15.05 -0.64
CA CYS A 48 -1.10 14.18 -1.78
C CYS A 48 -1.77 14.97 -2.90
N GLU A 49 -1.10 15.10 -4.05
CA GLU A 49 -1.62 15.84 -5.21
C GLU A 49 -2.92 15.25 -5.77
N LYS A 50 -3.19 13.96 -5.49
CA LYS A 50 -4.42 13.25 -5.91
C LYS A 50 -4.97 12.41 -4.76
N PRO A 51 -5.75 13.02 -3.84
CA PRO A 51 -6.36 12.27 -2.75
C PRO A 51 -7.40 11.30 -3.33
N VAL A 52 -7.21 10.00 -3.06
CA VAL A 52 -8.22 8.99 -3.37
C VAL A 52 -9.40 9.23 -2.44
N PRO A 53 -10.63 9.42 -2.95
CA PRO A 53 -11.78 9.64 -2.10
C PRO A 53 -12.01 8.41 -1.21
N PRO A 54 -12.25 8.58 0.10
CA PRO A 54 -12.66 7.47 0.94
C PRO A 54 -13.98 6.91 0.39
N SER A 55 -13.97 5.64 0.01
CA SER A 55 -15.14 4.91 -0.46
C SER A 55 -15.26 3.65 0.37
N ASP A 56 -16.49 3.38 0.84
CA ASP A 56 -16.80 2.15 1.57
C ASP A 56 -16.88 0.92 0.63
N ASN A 57 -16.82 1.16 -0.68
CA ASN A 57 -16.83 0.11 -1.67
C ASN A 57 -15.46 -0.54 -1.77
N LEU A 58 -15.45 -1.88 -1.77
CA LEU A 58 -14.27 -2.65 -2.11
C LEU A 58 -13.78 -2.26 -3.52
N PRO A 59 -12.45 -2.32 -3.77
CA PRO A 59 -11.93 -2.11 -5.11
C PRO A 59 -12.55 -3.13 -6.08
N CYS A 60 -12.62 -2.76 -7.36
CA CYS A 60 -13.18 -3.60 -8.43
C CYS A 60 -12.66 -5.04 -8.33
N GLY A 61 -13.54 -6.01 -8.58
CA GLY A 61 -13.25 -7.43 -8.39
C GLY A 61 -13.43 -7.95 -6.96
N GLY A 62 -13.94 -7.13 -6.02
CA GLY A 62 -14.28 -7.56 -4.65
C GLY A 62 -15.32 -8.69 -4.56
N ASN A 63 -16.10 -8.90 -5.62
CA ASN A 63 -17.05 -10.00 -5.78
C ASN A 63 -16.39 -11.33 -6.23
N GLN A 64 -15.09 -11.33 -6.58
CA GLN A 64 -14.38 -12.53 -6.99
C GLN A 64 -14.06 -13.44 -5.79
N PRO A 65 -13.86 -14.75 -6.01
CA PRO A 65 -13.39 -15.64 -4.96
C PRO A 65 -12.14 -15.09 -4.27
N TRP A 66 -12.05 -15.28 -2.95
CA TRP A 66 -10.97 -14.73 -2.11
C TRP A 66 -9.57 -14.90 -2.70
N ILE A 67 -9.27 -16.09 -3.24
CA ILE A 67 -7.97 -16.43 -3.81
C ILE A 67 -7.67 -15.58 -5.07
N ILE A 68 -8.68 -15.34 -5.91
CA ILE A 68 -8.58 -14.50 -7.11
C ILE A 68 -8.42 -13.04 -6.70
N TRP A 69 -9.28 -12.54 -5.80
CA TRP A 69 -9.22 -11.17 -5.30
C TRP A 69 -7.86 -10.83 -4.67
N LYS A 70 -7.34 -11.75 -3.84
CA LYS A 70 -6.00 -11.62 -3.25
C LYS A 70 -4.90 -11.56 -4.30
N THR A 71 -5.02 -12.37 -5.35
CA THR A 71 -4.04 -12.38 -6.45
C THR A 71 -4.13 -11.11 -7.29
N LEU A 72 -5.33 -10.61 -7.59
CA LEU A 72 -5.55 -9.33 -8.26
C LEU A 72 -4.90 -8.18 -7.49
N ASN A 73 -5.12 -8.08 -6.17
CA ASN A 73 -4.49 -7.03 -5.37
C ASN A 73 -2.97 -7.15 -5.33
N ARG A 74 -2.43 -8.37 -5.35
CA ARG A 74 -0.99 -8.58 -5.48
C ARG A 74 -0.46 -8.12 -6.84
N LEU A 75 -1.20 -8.33 -7.93
CA LEU A 75 -0.81 -7.86 -9.27
C LEU A 75 -0.85 -6.33 -9.34
N ARG A 76 -1.86 -5.69 -8.74
CA ARG A 76 -2.01 -4.22 -8.67
C ARG A 76 -0.87 -3.53 -7.93
N THR A 77 -0.37 -4.12 -6.84
CA THR A 77 0.73 -3.50 -6.08
C THR A 77 2.03 -3.50 -6.85
N ARG A 78 2.20 -4.38 -7.84
CA ARG A 78 3.42 -4.54 -8.67
C ARG A 78 4.70 -4.80 -7.86
N ILE A 79 4.56 -5.13 -6.58
CA ILE A 79 5.68 -5.38 -5.70
C ILE A 79 5.78 -6.88 -5.46
N ALA A 80 6.83 -7.48 -6.02
CA ALA A 80 7.15 -8.87 -5.76
C ALA A 80 7.65 -9.07 -4.32
N LYS A 81 7.40 -10.28 -3.79
CA LYS A 81 7.97 -10.74 -2.52
C LYS A 81 9.44 -11.12 -2.71
N THR A 82 10.28 -10.13 -2.99
CA THR A 82 11.73 -10.31 -3.07
C THR A 82 12.32 -10.35 -1.66
N LYS A 83 13.51 -10.94 -1.51
CA LYS A 83 14.25 -10.91 -0.24
C LYS A 83 14.43 -9.47 0.26
N ALA A 84 14.77 -8.54 -0.64
CA ALA A 84 14.93 -7.14 -0.31
C ALA A 84 13.65 -6.49 0.24
N ASN A 85 12.50 -6.71 -0.41
CA ASN A 85 11.21 -6.17 0.05
C ASN A 85 10.79 -6.79 1.38
N MET A 86 11.00 -8.09 1.56
CA MET A 86 10.65 -8.78 2.81
C MET A 86 11.56 -8.36 3.97
N MET A 87 12.85 -8.09 3.73
CA MET A 87 13.75 -7.46 4.71
C MET A 87 13.27 -6.05 5.05
N LYS A 88 12.94 -5.23 4.04
CA LYS A 88 12.39 -3.87 4.23
C LYS A 88 11.11 -3.86 5.06
N TRP A 89 10.27 -4.88 4.92
CA TRP A 89 9.02 -5.03 5.68
C TRP A 89 9.18 -5.74 7.03
N GLY A 90 10.41 -6.06 7.46
CA GLY A 90 10.65 -6.69 8.77
C GLY A 90 10.34 -8.20 8.82
N HIS A 91 10.12 -8.84 7.68
CA HIS A 91 9.84 -10.28 7.56
C HIS A 91 11.07 -11.11 7.13
N GLY A 92 12.27 -10.54 7.23
CA GLY A 92 13.48 -11.13 6.69
C GLY A 92 14.06 -12.34 7.45
N ASN A 93 13.66 -12.56 8.71
CA ASN A 93 14.44 -13.35 9.66
C ASN A 93 13.70 -14.57 10.24
N THR A 94 13.02 -15.36 9.41
CA THR A 94 12.51 -16.69 9.81
C THR A 94 13.25 -17.79 9.06
N ARG A 95 13.65 -18.87 9.76
CA ARG A 95 14.27 -20.06 9.13
C ARG A 95 13.45 -20.62 7.97
N LYS A 96 12.11 -20.46 8.01
CA LYS A 96 11.17 -20.86 6.94
C LYS A 96 11.29 -20.03 5.66
N ASN A 97 11.83 -18.81 5.75
CA ASN A 97 11.92 -17.89 4.63
C ASN A 97 13.17 -18.11 3.77
N GLN A 98 14.20 -18.77 4.31
CA GLN A 98 15.48 -18.93 3.64
C GLN A 98 15.41 -19.89 2.45
N THR A 99 14.61 -20.97 2.54
CA THR A 99 14.35 -21.91 1.44
C THR A 99 13.32 -21.39 0.44
N TYR A 100 12.26 -20.71 0.91
CA TYR A 100 11.24 -20.11 0.04
C TYR A 100 11.82 -19.04 -0.91
N TYR A 101 12.71 -18.18 -0.42
CA TYR A 101 13.30 -17.13 -1.24
C TYR A 101 14.40 -17.63 -2.20
N ALA A 102 15.00 -18.81 -1.98
CA ALA A 102 15.96 -19.37 -2.93
C ALA A 102 15.31 -19.72 -4.28
N ASN A 103 14.02 -20.07 -4.27
CA ASN A 103 13.25 -20.41 -5.49
C ASN A 103 12.54 -19.18 -6.09
N VAL A 104 12.17 -18.18 -5.27
CA VAL A 104 11.43 -16.99 -5.72
C VAL A 104 12.36 -15.83 -6.13
N ALA A 105 13.62 -15.81 -5.69
CA ALA A 105 14.60 -14.75 -6.00
C ALA A 105 15.13 -14.74 -7.44
N LYS A 106 14.69 -15.66 -8.31
CA LYS A 106 15.03 -15.60 -9.74
C LYS A 106 14.28 -14.51 -10.51
N TYR A 107 13.22 -13.93 -9.95
CA TYR A 107 12.43 -12.87 -10.58
C TYR A 107 12.46 -11.63 -9.68
N ASN A 108 13.57 -10.88 -9.76
CA ASN A 108 13.80 -9.66 -8.96
C ASN A 108 12.90 -8.48 -9.35
N GLU A 109 12.16 -8.61 -10.44
CA GLU A 109 11.16 -7.64 -10.84
C GLU A 109 9.88 -8.43 -10.99
N MET A 110 8.79 -7.90 -10.46
CA MET A 110 7.48 -8.34 -10.93
C MET A 110 7.38 -7.83 -12.37
N THR A 111 8.02 -8.52 -13.31
CA THR A 111 7.74 -8.49 -14.75
C THR A 111 6.34 -9.08 -14.93
N THR A 112 5.37 -8.41 -14.32
CA THR A 112 3.95 -8.75 -14.28
C THR A 112 3.35 -8.71 -15.69
N TYR A 113 4.09 -8.16 -16.66
CA TYR A 113 3.71 -7.95 -18.04
C TYR A 113 4.59 -8.69 -19.06
N GLU A 114 5.74 -9.25 -18.64
CA GLU A 114 6.67 -9.95 -19.56
C GLU A 114 6.66 -11.46 -19.31
N CYS A 115 5.55 -12.00 -18.78
CA CYS A 115 5.34 -13.44 -18.84
C CYS A 115 4.95 -13.79 -20.28
N THR A 116 5.92 -14.27 -21.07
CA THR A 116 5.72 -14.74 -22.46
C THR A 116 4.74 -15.91 -22.59
N LEU A 117 4.34 -16.50 -21.46
CA LEU A 117 3.39 -17.61 -21.36
C LEU A 117 2.01 -17.18 -20.80
N ALA A 118 1.85 -15.92 -20.40
CA ALA A 118 0.57 -15.45 -19.87
C ALA A 118 -0.44 -15.13 -20.99
N PRO A 119 -1.75 -15.39 -20.76
CA PRO A 119 -2.83 -15.03 -21.68
C PRO A 119 -2.96 -13.50 -21.81
N PRO A 120 -3.79 -12.97 -22.74
CA PRO A 120 -3.52 -11.75 -23.51
C PRO A 120 -3.08 -10.57 -22.65
N ARG A 121 -2.14 -9.77 -23.17
CA ARG A 121 -1.52 -8.60 -22.51
C ARG A 121 -2.51 -7.88 -21.57
N CYS A 122 -2.46 -8.23 -20.29
CA CYS A 122 -3.23 -7.58 -19.25
C CYS A 122 -2.52 -6.27 -18.96
N THR A 123 -3.21 -5.15 -19.09
CA THR A 123 -2.68 -3.83 -18.78
C THR A 123 -2.95 -3.47 -17.31
N THR A 124 -2.47 -2.30 -16.89
CA THR A 124 -2.80 -1.76 -15.56
C THR A 124 -4.29 -1.47 -15.45
N ASP A 125 -4.86 -0.86 -16.46
CA ASP A 125 -6.28 -0.49 -16.46
C ASP A 125 -7.16 -1.75 -16.38
N ASP A 126 -6.74 -2.84 -17.04
CA ASP A 126 -7.40 -4.14 -16.92
C ASP A 126 -7.39 -4.65 -15.46
N LEU A 127 -6.25 -4.54 -14.76
CA LEU A 127 -6.11 -4.92 -13.34
C LEU A 127 -6.95 -4.02 -12.43
N ASP A 128 -6.99 -2.72 -12.69
CA ASP A 128 -7.76 -1.76 -11.88
C ASP A 128 -9.26 -1.97 -12.05
N LEU A 129 -9.71 -2.31 -13.25
CA LEU A 129 -11.11 -2.65 -13.55
C LEU A 129 -11.49 -4.09 -13.14
N ALA A 130 -10.51 -4.95 -12.84
CA ALA A 130 -10.71 -6.38 -12.58
C ALA A 130 -11.53 -7.07 -13.69
N ASN A 131 -11.27 -6.73 -14.94
CA ASN A 131 -11.98 -7.30 -16.07
C ASN A 131 -11.54 -8.75 -16.35
N GLU A 132 -12.13 -9.38 -17.37
CA GLU A 132 -11.86 -10.79 -17.70
C GLU A 132 -10.39 -11.08 -17.97
N LYS A 133 -9.65 -10.13 -18.56
CA LYS A 133 -8.20 -10.27 -18.79
C LYS A 133 -7.43 -10.31 -17.47
N ALA A 134 -7.78 -9.46 -16.52
CA ALA A 134 -7.18 -9.46 -15.19
C ALA A 134 -7.50 -10.73 -14.41
N ILE A 135 -8.72 -11.25 -14.54
CA ILE A 135 -9.12 -12.53 -13.92
C ILE A 135 -8.35 -13.69 -14.56
N ALA A 136 -8.22 -13.72 -15.90
CA ALA A 136 -7.43 -14.71 -16.61
C ALA A 136 -5.93 -14.66 -16.21
N MET A 137 -5.38 -13.46 -16.03
CA MET A 137 -4.03 -13.27 -15.52
C MET A 137 -3.90 -13.79 -14.08
N ALA A 138 -4.84 -13.45 -13.20
CA ALA A 138 -4.84 -13.91 -11.80
C ALA A 138 -4.94 -15.43 -11.69
N THR A 139 -5.81 -16.07 -12.50
CA THR A 139 -5.92 -17.53 -12.56
C THR A 139 -4.64 -18.20 -13.08
N HIS A 140 -4.01 -17.63 -14.11
CA HIS A 140 -2.72 -18.13 -14.61
C HIS A 140 -1.63 -18.05 -13.53
N TRP A 141 -1.53 -16.92 -12.82
CA TRP A 141 -0.59 -16.73 -11.73
C TRP A 141 -0.80 -17.72 -10.57
N LEU A 142 -2.05 -18.09 -10.30
CA LEU A 142 -2.37 -19.11 -9.29
C LEU A 142 -1.85 -20.49 -9.69
N LYS A 143 -2.02 -20.89 -10.96
CA LYS A 143 -1.54 -22.19 -11.46
C LYS A 143 -0.02 -22.33 -11.41
N GLN A 144 0.71 -21.22 -11.59
CA GLN A 144 2.19 -21.20 -11.59
C GLN A 144 2.81 -21.10 -10.19
N ASN A 145 2.03 -20.80 -9.14
CA ASN A 145 2.52 -20.61 -7.77
C ASN A 145 1.96 -21.64 -6.77
N ILE A 146 1.58 -22.84 -7.26
CA ILE A 146 1.31 -24.04 -6.43
C ILE A 146 2.59 -24.86 -6.35
#